data_AF-A0A6V8CAA1-F1
#
_entry.id   AF-A0A6V8CAA1-F1
#
_cell.length_a   1.000
_cell.length_b   1.000
_cell.length_c   1.000
_cell.angle_alpha   90.00
_cell.angle_beta   90.00
_cell.angle_gamma   90.00
#
_symmetry.space_group_name_H-M   'P 1'
#
loop_
_entity.id
_entity.type
_entity.pdbx_description
1 polymer ?
#
loop_
_entity_poly.entity_id
_entity_poly.type
_entity_poly.pdbx_seq_one_letter_code
_entity_poly.pdbx_strand_id
1 'polypeptide(L)'
;MLERQLTRLRPDLALIDPNESVEDWGSMDGAARTAWYEDARQRGDLEGYVIPRSLHRSLPGRPPRRHTLGLHRDDPTRPRFVPPPLGGLTLIISRSGFPNEGLKHLSDAGALLAHRMERAMLAAVPASLQPITGIHVERRRPRTLLLEAAKVEDEHTIESMLNPEASLKTKGHRVEIIIETLGANGRGSASSERVFPVEHTHTGMVRALEEWSEVLQAMTSEHPALSKGAQFMGEFEASYVEAHGAMMELDEDR
;
A
#
# COMPACT_ATOMS: atom_id res chain seq x y z
N MET A 1 4.51 8.64 -3.34
CA MET A 1 3.97 7.70 -2.32
C MET A 1 4.96 7.36 -1.21
N LEU A 2 6.12 6.74 -1.50
CA LEU A 2 7.08 6.33 -0.46
C LEU A 2 7.57 7.51 0.40
N GLU A 3 7.88 8.63 -0.23
CA GLU A 3 8.23 9.89 0.43
C GLU A 3 7.15 10.31 1.44
N ARG A 4 5.88 10.47 1.00
CA ARG A 4 4.74 10.76 1.88
C ARG A 4 4.61 9.78 3.04
N GLN A 5 4.86 8.48 2.83
CA GLN A 5 4.84 7.49 3.92
C GLN A 5 5.98 7.67 4.92
N LEU A 6 7.17 8.03 4.45
CA LEU A 6 8.31 8.35 5.31
C LEU A 6 8.07 9.64 6.09
N THR A 7 7.60 10.70 5.44
CA THR A 7 7.26 11.97 6.10
C THR A 7 6.15 11.81 7.14
N ARG A 8 5.13 10.99 6.86
CA ARG A 8 4.10 10.60 7.84
C ARG A 8 4.70 9.99 9.11
N LEU A 9 5.72 9.14 8.94
CA LEU A 9 6.34 8.42 10.05
C LEU A 9 7.39 9.27 10.79
N ARG A 10 8.19 10.02 10.05
CA ARG A 10 9.31 10.82 10.55
C ARG A 10 9.40 12.13 9.76
N PRO A 11 8.59 13.14 10.13
CA PRO A 11 8.58 14.44 9.45
C PRO A 11 9.86 15.24 9.66
N ASP A 12 10.72 14.82 10.57
CA ASP A 12 12.02 15.41 10.86
C ASP A 12 13.14 14.92 9.93
N LEU A 13 12.88 13.91 9.07
CA LEU A 13 13.86 13.47 8.08
C LEU A 13 13.93 14.44 6.90
N ALA A 14 15.15 14.82 6.53
CA ALA A 14 15.42 15.44 5.24
C ALA A 14 15.50 14.35 4.17
N LEU A 15 14.49 14.28 3.31
CA LEU A 15 14.46 13.37 2.16
C LEU A 15 15.12 14.04 0.97
N ILE A 16 15.96 13.29 0.25
CA ILE A 16 16.71 13.76 -0.91
C ILE A 16 16.27 12.93 -2.11
N ASP A 17 15.86 13.59 -3.20
CA ASP A 17 15.70 12.92 -4.49
C ASP A 17 17.06 12.90 -5.22
N PRO A 18 17.66 11.72 -5.44
CA PRO A 18 18.93 11.64 -6.17
C PRO A 18 18.82 12.11 -7.62
N ASN A 19 17.62 12.17 -8.22
CA ASN A 19 17.43 12.71 -9.57
C ASN A 19 17.84 14.19 -9.67
N GLU A 20 17.82 14.94 -8.56
CA GLU A 20 18.15 16.37 -8.55
C GLU A 20 19.65 16.64 -8.37
N SER A 21 20.40 15.67 -7.84
CA SER A 21 21.76 15.87 -7.36
C SER A 21 22.81 14.93 -7.97
N VAL A 22 22.37 13.85 -8.62
CA VAL A 22 23.27 12.84 -9.19
C VAL A 22 23.18 12.87 -10.71
N GLU A 23 24.30 13.20 -11.34
CA GLU A 23 24.45 13.17 -12.79
C GLU A 23 24.14 11.76 -13.33
N ASP A 24 23.42 11.69 -14.45
CA ASP A 24 23.06 10.44 -15.12
C ASP A 24 22.26 9.42 -14.29
N TRP A 25 21.66 9.81 -13.16
CA TRP A 25 20.89 8.92 -12.28
C TRP A 25 19.82 8.10 -13.04
N GLY A 26 19.13 8.75 -13.96
CA GLY A 26 18.10 8.13 -14.82
C GLY A 26 18.62 6.98 -15.69
N SER A 27 19.90 6.99 -16.04
CA SER A 27 20.55 5.97 -16.87
C SER A 27 21.07 4.76 -16.08
N MET A 28 21.29 4.93 -14.77
CA MET A 28 21.81 3.87 -13.90
C MET A 28 20.80 2.75 -13.70
N ASP A 29 21.26 1.50 -13.74
CA ASP A 29 20.43 0.35 -13.36
C ASP A 29 20.23 0.26 -11.84
N GLY A 30 19.36 -0.66 -11.40
CA GLY A 30 19.06 -0.82 -9.98
C GLY A 30 20.28 -1.20 -9.12
N ALA A 31 21.23 -1.97 -9.66
CA ALA A 31 22.42 -2.39 -8.92
C ALA A 31 23.39 -1.23 -8.77
N ALA A 32 23.61 -0.45 -9.84
CA ALA A 32 24.43 0.76 -9.83
C ALA A 32 23.87 1.81 -8.88
N ARG A 33 22.56 2.08 -8.92
CA ARG A 33 21.90 2.99 -7.95
C ARG A 33 22.05 2.52 -6.51
N THR A 34 21.91 1.21 -6.29
CA THR A 34 22.09 0.60 -4.96
C THR A 34 23.52 0.74 -4.45
N ALA A 35 24.52 0.59 -5.32
CA ALA A 35 25.92 0.81 -4.97
C ALA A 35 26.21 2.27 -4.64
N TRP A 36 25.66 3.21 -5.40
CA TRP A 36 25.80 4.65 -5.13
C TRP A 36 25.24 5.04 -3.75
N TYR A 37 24.05 4.55 -3.40
CA TYR A 37 23.46 4.82 -2.08
C TYR A 37 24.36 4.36 -0.93
N GLU A 38 24.96 3.17 -1.06
CA GLU A 38 25.84 2.63 -0.03
C GLU A 38 27.16 3.39 0.04
N ASP A 39 27.72 3.81 -1.10
CA ASP A 39 28.92 4.65 -1.13
C ASP A 39 28.66 6.02 -0.49
N ALA A 40 27.56 6.70 -0.86
CA ALA A 40 27.15 7.97 -0.24
C ALA A 40 26.94 7.83 1.27
N ARG A 41 26.35 6.71 1.73
CA ARG A 41 26.21 6.42 3.16
C ARG A 41 27.56 6.17 3.85
N GLN A 42 28.50 5.49 3.20
CA GLN A 42 29.84 5.24 3.74
C GLN A 42 30.69 6.52 3.80
N ARG A 43 30.51 7.44 2.85
CA ARG A 43 31.17 8.76 2.84
C ARG A 43 30.57 9.74 3.85
N GLY A 44 29.38 9.45 4.38
CA GLY A 44 28.68 10.29 5.35
C GLY A 44 27.75 11.34 4.73
N ASP A 45 27.53 11.27 3.41
CA ASP A 45 26.61 12.16 2.70
C ASP A 45 25.14 11.79 2.98
N LEU A 46 24.88 10.51 3.29
CA LEU A 46 23.57 9.99 3.65
C LEU A 46 23.62 9.26 5.00
N GLU A 47 22.62 9.49 5.86
CA GLU A 47 22.45 8.72 7.09
C GLU A 47 21.79 7.35 6.84
N GLY A 48 21.02 7.25 5.75
CA GLY A 48 20.32 6.03 5.36
C GLY A 48 19.68 6.16 3.98
N TYR A 49 19.17 5.05 3.47
CA TYR A 49 18.52 4.98 2.17
C TYR A 49 17.49 3.85 2.13
N VAL A 50 16.57 3.92 1.17
CA VAL A 50 15.56 2.89 0.94
C VAL A 50 15.80 2.25 -0.43
N ILE A 51 15.88 0.92 -0.45
CA ILE A 51 16.01 0.13 -1.69
C ILE A 51 14.99 -1.00 -1.75
N PRO A 52 14.60 -1.44 -2.95
CA PRO A 52 13.86 -2.70 -3.12
C PRO A 52 14.60 -3.87 -2.48
N ARG A 53 13.86 -4.75 -1.81
CA ARG A 53 14.42 -5.93 -1.14
C ARG A 53 15.20 -6.84 -2.10
N SER A 54 14.77 -6.94 -3.35
CA SER A 54 15.43 -7.74 -4.39
C SER A 54 16.86 -7.27 -4.67
N LEU A 55 17.13 -5.98 -4.53
CA LEU A 55 18.44 -5.37 -4.78
C LEU A 55 19.36 -5.38 -3.55
N HIS A 56 18.87 -5.74 -2.37
CA HIS A 56 19.73 -5.79 -1.18
C HIS A 56 20.94 -6.73 -1.32
N ARG A 57 20.83 -7.78 -2.14
CA ARG A 57 21.94 -8.70 -2.41
C ARG A 57 22.97 -8.15 -3.39
N SER A 58 22.68 -7.07 -4.11
CA SER A 58 23.63 -6.42 -5.02
C SER A 58 24.50 -5.36 -4.34
N LEU A 59 24.32 -5.13 -3.03
CA LEU A 59 25.16 -4.20 -2.27
C LEU A 59 26.62 -4.68 -2.26
N PRO A 60 27.59 -3.78 -2.48
CA PRO A 60 29.00 -4.12 -2.44
C PRO A 60 29.43 -4.48 -1.01
N GLY A 61 30.31 -5.47 -0.88
CA GLY A 61 30.85 -5.90 0.42
C GLY A 61 29.86 -6.68 1.29
N ARG A 62 30.00 -6.55 2.61
CA ARG A 62 29.11 -7.21 3.58
C ARG A 62 27.85 -6.36 3.76
N PRO A 63 26.65 -6.85 3.39
CA PRO A 63 25.45 -6.03 3.49
C PRO A 63 25.16 -5.62 4.94
N PRO A 64 24.79 -4.35 5.18
CA PRO A 64 24.45 -3.85 6.50
C PRO A 64 23.17 -4.51 7.04
N ARG A 65 22.92 -4.32 8.34
CA ARG A 65 21.60 -4.65 8.92
C ARG A 65 20.55 -3.72 8.28
N ARG A 66 19.35 -4.25 8.06
CA ARG A 66 18.24 -3.49 7.48
C ARG A 66 16.98 -3.63 8.32
N HIS A 67 16.13 -2.63 8.20
CA HIS A 67 14.72 -2.71 8.57
C HIS A 67 13.90 -2.91 7.29
N THR A 68 12.83 -3.69 7.39
CA THR A 68 11.88 -3.83 6.28
C THR A 68 10.86 -2.72 6.42
N LEU A 69 10.54 -2.02 5.32
CA LEU A 69 9.35 -1.19 5.20
C LEU A 69 8.30 -2.04 4.49
N GLY A 70 7.21 -2.36 5.16
CA GLY A 70 6.12 -3.15 4.58
C GLY A 70 4.86 -3.05 5.42
N LEU A 71 3.93 -3.97 5.21
CA LEU A 71 2.61 -3.90 5.83
C LEU A 71 2.61 -4.26 7.33
N HIS A 72 3.63 -4.97 7.84
CA HIS A 72 3.82 -5.31 9.26
C HIS A 72 2.54 -5.80 10.00
N ARG A 73 1.79 -6.69 9.36
CA ARG A 73 0.43 -7.12 9.77
C ARG A 73 0.36 -7.83 11.12
N ASP A 74 1.48 -8.27 11.65
CA ASP A 74 1.59 -9.02 12.89
C ASP A 74 1.96 -8.16 14.11
N ASP A 75 2.20 -6.86 13.91
CA ASP A 75 2.62 -5.92 14.95
C ASP A 75 1.96 -4.55 14.72
N PRO A 76 0.85 -4.24 15.44
CA PRO A 76 0.12 -2.98 15.26
C PRO A 76 0.92 -1.76 15.71
N THR A 77 2.02 -1.95 16.44
CA THR A 77 2.91 -0.85 16.86
C THR A 77 3.83 -0.39 15.74
N ARG A 78 3.94 -1.17 14.66
CA ARG A 78 4.79 -0.84 13.52
C ARG A 78 4.03 -0.03 12.47
N PRO A 79 4.69 0.97 11.89
CA PRO A 79 4.11 1.73 10.80
C PRO A 79 3.94 0.86 9.56
N ARG A 80 2.74 0.87 8.97
CA ARG A 80 2.46 0.18 7.72
C ARG A 80 2.95 1.00 6.52
N PHE A 81 3.58 0.31 5.57
CA PHE A 81 3.96 0.86 4.27
C PHE A 81 3.22 0.10 3.16
N VAL A 82 2.23 0.75 2.54
CA VAL A 82 1.56 0.23 1.35
C VAL A 82 2.48 0.45 0.15
N PRO A 83 2.85 -0.61 -0.59
CA PRO A 83 3.78 -0.50 -1.70
C PRO A 83 3.18 0.31 -2.86
N PRO A 84 4.04 0.91 -3.71
CA PRO A 84 3.61 1.37 -5.02
C PRO A 84 2.97 0.22 -5.82
N PRO A 85 1.92 0.50 -6.61
CA PRO A 85 1.22 -0.51 -7.40
C PRO A 85 2.19 -1.28 -8.31
N LEU A 86 1.93 -2.57 -8.50
CA LEU A 86 2.73 -3.50 -9.31
C LEU A 86 4.15 -3.75 -8.79
N GLY A 87 4.48 -3.26 -7.59
CA GLY A 87 5.76 -3.43 -6.94
C GLY A 87 6.04 -4.89 -6.54
N GLY A 88 7.28 -5.34 -6.72
CA GLY A 88 7.73 -6.65 -6.22
C GLY A 88 7.34 -7.85 -7.09
N LEU A 89 6.74 -7.63 -8.26
CA LEU A 89 6.42 -8.67 -9.23
C LEU A 89 7.52 -8.79 -10.30
N THR A 90 7.77 -10.01 -10.78
CA THR A 90 8.62 -10.26 -11.95
C THR A 90 7.74 -10.74 -13.10
N LEU A 91 7.84 -10.05 -14.24
CA LEU A 91 7.04 -10.35 -15.43
C LEU A 91 7.92 -10.95 -16.53
N ILE A 92 7.44 -12.02 -17.15
CA ILE A 92 8.00 -12.56 -18.38
C ILE A 92 7.09 -12.11 -19.52
N ILE A 93 7.61 -11.29 -20.42
CA ILE A 93 6.86 -10.75 -21.55
C ILE A 93 7.30 -11.48 -22.82
N SER A 94 6.34 -12.02 -23.56
CA SER A 94 6.56 -12.70 -24.84
C SER A 94 5.68 -12.10 -25.93
N ARG A 95 6.02 -12.36 -27.19
CA ARG A 95 5.12 -12.08 -28.32
C ARG A 95 3.81 -12.87 -28.20
N SER A 96 2.76 -12.34 -28.82
CA SER A 96 1.52 -13.10 -29.01
C SER A 96 1.80 -14.40 -29.79
N GLY A 97 1.17 -15.50 -29.38
CA GLY A 97 1.38 -16.83 -29.97
C GLY A 97 2.66 -17.56 -29.54
N PHE A 98 3.45 -17.02 -28.60
CA PHE A 98 4.56 -17.78 -28.02
C PHE A 98 4.05 -18.99 -27.21
N PRO A 99 4.65 -20.18 -27.34
CA PRO A 99 4.20 -21.39 -26.64
C PRO A 99 4.57 -21.35 -25.15
N ASN A 100 3.73 -20.70 -24.35
CA ASN A 100 3.95 -20.49 -22.91
C ASN A 100 3.83 -21.77 -22.05
N GLU A 101 3.41 -22.90 -22.62
CA GLU A 101 3.22 -24.17 -21.90
C GLU A 101 4.48 -24.58 -21.10
N GLY A 102 5.66 -24.44 -21.71
CA GLY A 102 6.93 -24.76 -21.06
C GLY A 102 7.29 -23.86 -19.86
N LEU A 103 6.69 -22.67 -19.77
CA LEU A 103 6.97 -21.68 -18.72
C LEU A 103 5.97 -21.71 -17.56
N LYS A 104 4.95 -22.56 -17.61
CA LYS A 104 3.91 -22.64 -16.56
C LYS A 104 4.48 -22.86 -15.16
N HIS A 105 5.56 -23.63 -15.04
CA HIS A 105 6.22 -23.92 -13.77
C HIS A 105 6.92 -22.69 -13.14
N LEU A 106 7.19 -21.64 -13.92
CA LEU A 106 7.74 -20.37 -13.43
C LEU A 106 6.65 -19.40 -12.96
N SER A 107 5.38 -19.66 -13.32
CA SER A 107 4.26 -18.79 -12.99
C SER A 107 3.66 -19.17 -11.64
N ASP A 108 3.69 -18.24 -10.69
CA ASP A 108 2.90 -18.36 -9.47
C ASP A 108 1.46 -17.86 -9.69
N ALA A 109 0.47 -18.68 -9.32
CA ALA A 109 -0.93 -18.34 -9.50
C ALA A 109 -1.37 -17.16 -8.60
N GLY A 110 -0.76 -17.01 -7.42
CA GLY A 110 -1.01 -15.89 -6.52
C GLY A 110 -0.48 -14.57 -7.10
N ALA A 111 0.77 -14.56 -7.57
CA ALA A 111 1.40 -13.42 -8.22
C ALA A 111 0.66 -13.01 -9.50
N LEU A 112 0.21 -13.98 -10.31
CA LEU A 112 -0.57 -13.70 -11.51
C LEU A 112 -1.93 -13.05 -11.17
N LEU A 113 -2.60 -13.53 -10.12
CA LEU A 113 -3.85 -12.95 -9.63
C LEU A 113 -3.62 -11.52 -9.13
N ALA A 114 -2.62 -11.33 -8.25
CA ALA A 114 -2.24 -10.03 -7.71
C ALA A 114 -1.94 -9.03 -8.82
N HIS A 115 -1.07 -9.39 -9.78
CA HIS A 115 -0.75 -8.55 -10.93
C HIS A 115 -2.00 -8.12 -11.72
N ARG A 116 -2.90 -9.05 -12.02
CA ARG A 116 -4.12 -8.76 -12.80
C ARG A 116 -5.03 -7.79 -12.06
N MET A 117 -5.19 -7.97 -10.76
CA MET A 117 -6.04 -7.14 -9.91
C MET A 117 -5.43 -5.75 -9.69
N GLU A 118 -4.16 -5.68 -9.27
CA GLU A 118 -3.46 -4.40 -9.08
C GLU A 118 -3.45 -3.57 -10.36
N ARG A 119 -3.22 -4.20 -11.52
CA ARG A 119 -3.25 -3.50 -12.80
C ARG A 119 -4.64 -2.97 -13.13
N ALA A 120 -5.69 -3.73 -12.85
CA ALA A 120 -7.07 -3.30 -13.07
C ALA A 120 -7.47 -2.17 -12.12
N MET A 121 -7.08 -2.25 -10.85
CA MET A 121 -7.31 -1.20 -9.86
C MET A 121 -6.55 0.07 -10.21
N LEU A 122 -5.26 -0.03 -10.54
CA LEU A 122 -4.44 1.11 -10.96
C LEU A 122 -5.05 1.82 -12.18
N ALA A 123 -5.58 1.07 -13.14
CA ALA A 123 -6.25 1.64 -14.31
C ALA A 123 -7.54 2.39 -13.97
N ALA A 124 -8.18 2.08 -12.82
CA ALA A 124 -9.34 2.79 -12.32
C ALA A 124 -8.98 4.04 -11.49
N VAL A 125 -7.74 4.14 -10.99
CA VAL A 125 -7.25 5.30 -10.24
C VAL A 125 -6.96 6.46 -11.20
N PRO A 126 -7.52 7.67 -10.98
CA PRO A 126 -7.21 8.86 -11.77
C PRO A 126 -5.70 9.12 -11.87
N ALA A 127 -5.22 9.50 -13.05
CA ALA A 127 -3.78 9.64 -13.34
C ALA A 127 -3.05 10.57 -12.36
N SER A 128 -3.69 11.65 -11.91
CA SER A 128 -3.14 12.60 -10.92
C SER A 128 -2.89 11.95 -9.54
N LEU A 129 -3.65 10.91 -9.18
CA LEU A 129 -3.57 10.25 -7.88
C LEU A 129 -2.64 9.04 -7.87
N GLN A 130 -2.29 8.49 -9.03
CA GLN A 130 -1.44 7.30 -9.13
C GLN A 130 -0.08 7.45 -8.41
N PRO A 131 0.64 8.59 -8.49
CA PRO A 131 1.94 8.75 -7.81
C PRO A 131 1.86 8.73 -6.27
N ILE A 132 0.67 8.97 -5.73
CA ILE A 132 0.41 9.13 -4.29
C ILE A 132 -0.53 8.05 -3.74
N THR A 133 -0.81 7.02 -4.54
CA THR A 133 -1.67 5.89 -4.18
C THR A 133 -0.85 4.60 -4.18
N GLY A 134 -0.86 3.90 -3.04
CA GLY A 134 -0.36 2.54 -2.91
C GLY A 134 -1.48 1.53 -3.14
N ILE A 135 -1.15 0.41 -3.79
CA ILE A 135 -2.07 -0.72 -3.98
C ILE A 135 -1.29 -1.99 -3.70
N HIS A 136 -1.88 -2.87 -2.90
CA HIS A 136 -1.34 -4.18 -2.59
C HIS A 136 -2.44 -5.23 -2.73
N VAL A 137 -2.18 -6.28 -3.50
CA VAL A 137 -3.06 -7.45 -3.60
C VAL A 137 -2.27 -8.72 -3.31
N GLU A 138 -2.81 -9.56 -2.43
CA GLU A 138 -2.17 -10.82 -2.08
C GLU A 138 -3.16 -11.97 -1.93
N ARG A 139 -2.77 -13.13 -2.44
CA ARG A 139 -3.48 -14.38 -2.16
C ARG A 139 -3.03 -14.94 -0.82
N ARG A 140 -3.95 -14.96 0.15
CA ARG A 140 -3.69 -15.31 1.55
C ARG A 140 -4.24 -16.69 1.91
N ARG A 141 -3.63 -17.33 2.90
CA ARG A 141 -4.20 -18.52 3.55
C ARG A 141 -5.15 -18.04 4.66
N PRO A 142 -6.37 -18.59 4.78
CA PRO A 142 -7.31 -18.18 5.83
C PRO A 142 -6.72 -18.26 7.24
N ARG A 143 -5.94 -19.32 7.52
CA ARG A 143 -5.27 -19.49 8.82
C ARG A 143 -4.36 -18.32 9.17
N THR A 144 -3.61 -17.78 8.21
CA THR A 144 -2.70 -16.66 8.45
C THR A 144 -3.49 -15.40 8.83
N LEU A 145 -4.55 -15.10 8.07
CA LEU A 145 -5.43 -13.96 8.34
C LEU A 145 -6.10 -14.06 9.71
N LEU A 146 -6.62 -15.25 10.07
CA LEU A 146 -7.24 -15.46 11.37
C LEU A 146 -6.26 -15.32 12.53
N LEU A 147 -5.00 -15.76 12.37
CA LEU A 147 -3.96 -15.59 13.38
C LEU A 147 -3.56 -14.11 13.55
N GLU A 148 -3.54 -13.34 12.48
CA GLU A 148 -3.27 -11.90 12.52
C GLU A 148 -4.45 -11.16 13.18
N ALA A 149 -5.68 -11.41 12.72
CA ALA A 149 -6.90 -10.81 13.28
C ALA A 149 -7.05 -11.09 14.78
N ALA A 150 -6.78 -12.33 15.21
CA ALA A 150 -6.85 -12.69 16.63
C ALA A 150 -5.79 -11.98 17.51
N LYS A 151 -4.64 -11.59 16.95
CA LYS A 151 -3.61 -10.84 17.70
C LYS A 151 -3.99 -9.39 17.95
N VAL A 152 -4.76 -8.80 17.05
CA VAL A 152 -5.19 -7.40 17.11
C VAL A 152 -6.65 -7.25 17.51
N GLU A 153 -7.28 -8.35 17.95
CA GLU A 153 -8.69 -8.40 18.38
C GLU A 153 -9.67 -7.86 17.32
N ASP A 154 -9.38 -8.11 16.03
CA ASP A 154 -10.27 -7.76 14.92
C ASP A 154 -11.39 -8.79 14.80
N GLU A 155 -12.43 -8.59 15.62
CA GLU A 155 -13.64 -9.41 15.63
C GLU A 155 -14.34 -9.40 14.27
N HIS A 156 -14.36 -8.27 13.57
CA HIS A 156 -15.05 -8.15 12.28
C HIS A 156 -14.46 -9.11 11.24
N THR A 157 -13.14 -9.15 11.11
CA THR A 157 -12.48 -10.09 10.20
C THR A 157 -12.74 -11.54 10.60
N ILE A 158 -12.66 -11.86 11.89
CA ILE A 158 -12.90 -13.22 12.40
C ILE A 158 -14.34 -13.67 12.08
N GLU A 159 -15.33 -12.86 12.43
CA GLU A 159 -16.74 -13.14 12.20
C GLU A 159 -17.08 -13.22 10.71
N SER A 160 -16.44 -12.40 9.86
CA SER A 160 -16.65 -12.46 8.42
C SER A 160 -16.18 -13.79 7.81
N MET A 161 -15.22 -14.46 8.44
CA MET A 161 -14.56 -15.66 7.93
C MET A 161 -15.04 -16.97 8.56
N LEU A 162 -15.50 -16.94 9.81
CA LEU A 162 -15.89 -18.12 10.58
C LEU A 162 -17.41 -18.26 10.73
N ASN A 163 -17.88 -19.52 10.75
CA ASN A 163 -19.20 -19.92 11.21
C ASN A 163 -19.23 -19.96 12.76
N PRO A 164 -20.42 -20.01 13.39
CA PRO A 164 -20.54 -20.15 14.84
C PRO A 164 -19.76 -21.34 15.43
N GLU A 165 -19.56 -22.41 14.66
CA GLU A 165 -18.78 -23.59 15.06
C GLU A 165 -17.26 -23.44 14.86
N ALA A 166 -16.77 -22.21 14.67
CA ALA A 166 -15.36 -21.86 14.40
C ALA A 166 -14.77 -22.53 13.14
N SER A 167 -15.62 -22.93 12.20
CA SER A 167 -15.23 -23.45 10.88
C SER A 167 -15.26 -22.35 9.81
N LEU A 168 -14.46 -22.44 8.76
CA LEU A 168 -14.49 -21.43 7.68
C LEU A 168 -15.84 -21.44 6.95
N LYS A 169 -16.45 -20.24 6.78
CA LYS A 169 -17.67 -20.03 5.97
C LYS A 169 -17.50 -20.53 4.54
N THR A 170 -16.35 -20.25 3.93
CA THR A 170 -16.00 -20.69 2.58
C THR A 170 -14.60 -21.33 2.57
N LYS A 171 -14.47 -22.46 1.88
CA LYS A 171 -13.17 -23.14 1.71
C LYS A 171 -12.27 -22.35 0.75
N GLY A 172 -10.99 -22.68 0.75
CA GLY A 172 -10.02 -22.11 -0.21
C GLY A 172 -9.28 -20.89 0.32
N HIS A 173 -8.48 -20.30 -0.56
CA HIS A 173 -7.68 -19.12 -0.25
C HIS A 173 -8.55 -17.86 -0.13
N ARG A 174 -7.96 -16.81 0.42
CA ARG A 174 -8.51 -15.46 0.38
C ARG A 174 -7.67 -14.58 -0.52
N VAL A 175 -8.26 -13.48 -0.96
CA VAL A 175 -7.57 -12.35 -1.54
C VAL A 175 -7.73 -11.21 -0.55
N GLU A 176 -6.62 -10.57 -0.23
CA GLU A 176 -6.57 -9.33 0.51
C GLU A 176 -6.22 -8.23 -0.48
N ILE A 177 -6.96 -7.13 -0.43
CA ILE A 177 -6.69 -5.89 -1.16
C ILE A 177 -6.48 -4.79 -0.14
N ILE A 178 -5.44 -3.99 -0.33
CA ILE A 178 -5.24 -2.71 0.35
C ILE A 178 -5.03 -1.65 -0.73
N ILE A 179 -5.79 -0.56 -0.65
CA ILE A 179 -5.55 0.67 -1.40
C ILE A 179 -5.46 1.84 -0.43
N GLU A 180 -4.46 2.70 -0.59
CA GLU A 180 -4.23 3.86 0.26
C GLU A 180 -3.73 5.04 -0.57
N THR A 181 -4.42 6.18 -0.49
CA THR A 181 -3.96 7.47 -1.03
C THR A 181 -3.57 8.37 0.12
N LEU A 182 -2.39 8.99 0.04
CA LEU A 182 -1.89 9.90 1.06
C LEU A 182 -1.96 11.35 0.61
N GLY A 183 -2.39 12.21 1.51
CA GLY A 183 -2.30 13.65 1.33
C GLY A 183 -0.86 14.16 1.35
N ALA A 184 -0.72 15.45 1.06
CA ALA A 184 0.54 16.17 1.03
C ALA A 184 1.31 15.97 2.34
N ASN A 185 2.63 15.79 2.23
CA ASN A 185 3.51 15.56 3.38
C ASN A 185 3.11 14.36 4.27
N GLY A 186 2.29 13.43 3.74
CA GLY A 186 1.81 12.28 4.50
C GLY A 186 0.72 12.61 5.53
N ARG A 187 0.10 13.80 5.45
CA ARG A 187 -1.02 14.22 6.30
C ARG A 187 -2.34 13.79 5.68
N GLY A 188 -3.18 13.12 6.47
CA GLY A 188 -4.42 12.54 5.98
C GLY A 188 -4.18 11.32 5.09
N SER A 189 -5.12 10.38 5.14
CA SER A 189 -5.09 9.17 4.33
C SER A 189 -6.51 8.73 4.01
N ALA A 190 -6.75 8.36 2.76
CA ALA A 190 -7.95 7.66 2.34
C ALA A 190 -7.57 6.22 2.00
N SER A 191 -8.15 5.25 2.70
CA SER A 191 -7.79 3.84 2.55
C SER A 191 -9.01 2.93 2.62
N SER A 192 -8.98 1.85 1.84
CA SER A 192 -9.88 0.71 1.95
C SER A 192 -9.06 -0.58 1.98
N GLU A 193 -9.44 -1.49 2.88
CA GLU A 193 -8.86 -2.81 3.03
C GLU A 193 -9.97 -3.85 3.03
N ARG A 194 -9.81 -4.91 2.22
CA ARG A 194 -10.82 -5.95 2.07
C ARG A 194 -10.21 -7.33 1.96
N VAL A 195 -10.84 -8.29 2.64
CA VAL A 195 -10.53 -9.71 2.55
C VAL A 195 -11.75 -10.47 2.04
N PHE A 196 -11.59 -11.26 0.98
CA PHE A 196 -12.69 -12.04 0.41
C PHE A 196 -12.20 -13.34 -0.26
N PRO A 197 -13.08 -14.33 -0.51
CA PRO A 197 -12.75 -15.54 -1.26
C PRO A 197 -12.30 -15.25 -2.70
N VAL A 198 -11.40 -16.08 -3.25
CA VAL A 198 -10.84 -15.91 -4.61
C VAL A 198 -11.94 -15.82 -5.68
N GLU A 199 -13.05 -16.52 -5.48
CA GLU A 199 -14.22 -16.57 -6.35
C GLU A 199 -14.92 -15.20 -6.46
N HIS A 200 -14.73 -14.31 -5.49
CA HIS A 200 -15.32 -12.98 -5.40
C HIS A 200 -14.35 -11.87 -5.81
N THR A 201 -13.28 -12.19 -6.55
CA THR A 201 -12.25 -11.24 -6.99
C THR A 201 -12.83 -9.97 -7.63
N HIS A 202 -13.78 -10.10 -8.56
CA HIS A 202 -14.36 -8.94 -9.23
C HIS A 202 -15.17 -8.07 -8.27
N THR A 203 -16.11 -8.66 -7.53
CA THR A 203 -16.97 -7.91 -6.61
C THR A 203 -16.18 -7.30 -5.46
N GLY A 204 -15.19 -8.02 -4.92
CA GLY A 204 -14.30 -7.52 -3.87
C GLY A 204 -13.47 -6.33 -4.33
N MET A 205 -12.92 -6.38 -5.55
CA MET A 205 -12.17 -5.29 -6.15
C MET A 205 -13.01 -4.03 -6.37
N VAL A 206 -14.19 -4.17 -7.00
CA VAL A 206 -15.10 -3.04 -7.24
C VAL A 206 -15.46 -2.35 -5.94
N ARG A 207 -15.82 -3.14 -4.92
CA ARG A 207 -16.21 -2.59 -3.63
C ARG A 207 -15.07 -1.89 -2.88
N ALA A 208 -13.83 -2.40 -2.98
CA ALA A 208 -12.67 -1.73 -2.40
C ALA A 208 -12.42 -0.37 -3.06
N LEU A 209 -12.60 -0.28 -4.37
CA LEU A 209 -12.47 0.97 -5.12
C LEU A 209 -13.61 1.95 -4.79
N GLU A 210 -14.85 1.48 -4.67
CA GLU A 210 -16.01 2.31 -4.28
C GLU A 210 -15.77 2.93 -2.90
N GLU A 211 -15.45 2.11 -1.88
CA GLU A 211 -15.17 2.60 -0.53
C GLU A 211 -13.99 3.56 -0.50
N TRP A 212 -12.88 3.22 -1.17
CA TRP A 212 -11.73 4.11 -1.25
C TRP A 212 -12.10 5.46 -1.89
N SER A 213 -12.90 5.44 -2.95
CA SER A 213 -13.37 6.66 -3.62
C SER A 213 -14.29 7.49 -2.72
N GLU A 214 -15.18 6.85 -1.97
CA GLU A 214 -16.07 7.51 -1.01
C GLU A 214 -15.27 8.17 0.12
N VAL A 215 -14.31 7.44 0.71
CA VAL A 215 -13.44 7.98 1.75
C VAL A 215 -12.58 9.10 1.20
N LEU A 216 -12.00 8.93 0.00
CA LEU A 216 -11.20 9.97 -0.64
C LEU A 216 -12.01 11.23 -0.86
N GLN A 217 -13.20 11.10 -1.44
CA GLN A 217 -14.10 12.23 -1.67
C GLN A 217 -14.47 12.91 -0.35
N ALA A 218 -14.81 12.13 0.68
CA ALA A 218 -15.11 12.67 1.99
C ALA A 218 -13.91 13.44 2.55
N MET A 219 -12.70 12.90 2.48
CA MET A 219 -11.50 13.53 3.04
C MET A 219 -11.07 14.80 2.29
N THR A 220 -11.35 14.91 0.99
CA THR A 220 -10.90 16.04 0.16
C THR A 220 -11.98 17.11 -0.09
N SER A 221 -13.23 16.89 0.34
CA SER A 221 -14.32 17.84 0.14
C SER A 221 -14.44 18.80 1.33
N GLU A 222 -15.02 19.97 1.09
CA GLU A 222 -15.45 20.85 2.19
C GLU A 222 -16.62 20.22 2.95
N HIS A 223 -16.63 20.38 4.27
CA HIS A 223 -17.67 19.85 5.13
C HIS A 223 -18.55 20.98 5.68
N PRO A 224 -19.86 20.98 5.36
CA PRO A 224 -20.78 21.94 5.95
C PRO A 224 -20.99 21.66 7.44
N ALA A 225 -21.31 22.70 8.19
CA ALA A 225 -21.72 22.57 9.59
C ALA A 225 -22.90 21.59 9.72
N LEU A 226 -22.85 20.72 10.73
CA LEU A 226 -23.98 19.85 11.07
C LEU A 226 -25.24 20.69 11.31
N SER A 227 -26.36 20.31 10.70
CA SER A 227 -27.64 20.95 10.98
C SER A 227 -28.09 20.62 12.41
N LYS A 228 -28.57 21.64 13.15
CA LYS A 228 -29.09 21.47 14.51
C LYS A 228 -30.15 20.35 14.53
N GLY A 229 -29.85 19.24 15.22
CA GLY A 229 -30.75 18.09 15.36
C GLY A 229 -30.16 16.73 15.00
N ALA A 230 -28.92 16.67 14.50
CA ALA A 230 -28.21 15.41 14.25
C ALA A 230 -27.73 14.75 15.58
N GLN A 231 -28.65 14.18 16.36
CA GLN A 231 -28.41 13.59 17.68
C GLN A 231 -27.61 12.26 17.68
N PHE A 232 -26.62 12.09 16.80
CA PHE A 232 -26.01 10.77 16.59
C PHE A 232 -24.57 10.59 17.10
N MET A 233 -23.87 11.64 17.55
CA MET A 233 -22.48 11.50 17.97
C MET A 233 -22.22 12.29 19.25
N GLY A 234 -21.88 11.60 20.35
CA GLY A 234 -21.61 12.18 21.67
C GLY A 234 -20.43 13.16 21.70
N GLU A 235 -19.29 12.82 22.32
CA GLU A 235 -18.16 13.76 22.48
C GLU A 235 -17.55 14.27 21.15
N PHE A 236 -17.88 13.63 20.02
CA PHE A 236 -17.49 14.07 18.67
C PHE A 236 -18.34 15.22 18.10
N GLU A 237 -19.50 15.55 18.68
CA GLU A 237 -20.36 16.63 18.16
C GLU A 237 -19.63 17.98 18.12
N ALA A 238 -18.83 18.30 19.14
CA ALA A 238 -18.22 19.61 19.29
C ALA A 238 -17.27 20.00 18.15
N SER A 239 -16.55 19.04 17.54
CA SER A 239 -15.62 19.30 16.44
C SER A 239 -16.28 19.37 15.06
N TYR A 240 -17.54 18.94 14.93
CA TYR A 240 -18.28 18.90 13.66
C TYR A 240 -19.50 19.84 13.64
N VAL A 241 -19.71 20.61 14.71
CA VAL A 241 -20.76 21.66 14.79
C VAL A 241 -20.46 22.82 13.84
N GLU A 242 -19.19 23.07 13.52
CA GLU A 242 -18.77 24.15 12.63
C GLU A 242 -18.34 23.62 11.27
N ALA A 243 -18.51 24.46 10.23
CA ALA A 243 -18.02 24.13 8.90
C ALA A 243 -16.49 24.08 8.92
N HIS A 244 -15.91 23.07 8.27
CA HIS A 244 -14.46 22.95 8.15
C HIS A 244 -14.07 22.60 6.71
N GLY A 245 -12.86 23.01 6.33
CA GLY A 245 -12.28 22.68 5.03
C GLY A 245 -12.01 21.18 4.86
N ALA A 246 -11.40 20.83 3.73
CA ALA A 246 -10.98 19.45 3.47
C ALA A 246 -10.08 18.92 4.60
N MET A 247 -10.30 17.67 4.99
CA MET A 247 -9.50 16.98 6.01
C MET A 247 -8.17 16.46 5.45
N MET A 248 -8.02 16.43 4.13
CA MET A 248 -6.83 15.98 3.43
C MET A 248 -6.57 16.86 2.20
N GLU A 249 -5.39 17.46 2.15
CA GLU A 249 -4.89 18.18 0.99
C GLU A 249 -4.09 17.22 0.10
N LEU A 250 -4.33 17.25 -1.21
CA LEU A 250 -3.65 16.36 -2.16
C LEU A 250 -2.37 16.98 -2.74
N ASP A 251 -2.39 18.29 -2.94
CA ASP A 251 -1.31 19.07 -3.51
C ASP A 251 -0.35 19.53 -2.43
N GLU A 252 0.94 19.54 -2.75
CA GLU A 252 1.95 20.18 -1.90
C GLU A 252 1.92 21.69 -2.22
N ASP A 253 1.64 22.52 -1.20
CA ASP A 253 1.84 23.97 -1.31
C ASP A 253 3.27 24.21 -1.81
N ARG A 254 3.39 24.78 -3.01
CA ARG A 254 4.65 25.08 -3.69
C ARG A 254 5.37 26.28 -3.09
#